data_AF-A0A1C5M042-F1
#
_entry.id   AF-A0A1C5M042-F1
#
_cell.length_a   1.000
_cell.length_b   1.000
_cell.length_c   1.000
_cell.angle_alpha   90.00
_cell.angle_beta   90.00
_cell.angle_gamma   90.00
#
_symmetry.space_group_name_H-M   'P 1'
#
loop_
_entity.id
_entity.type
_entity.pdbx_description
1 polymer ?
#
loop_
_entity_poly.entity_id
_entity_poly.type
_entity_poly.pdbx_seq_one_letter_code
_entity_poly.pdbx_strand_id
1 'polypeptide(L)'
;MTTLFLLAAPLAVVLAYCAASIIIMRAGRSTPPEDLEYLIVLGAMVRPDGLPTRALRYRLEAARSYLAEHPTAIAIVSGGQGSDEPVSEAAAMACWLADRGVGSERIIQESASTTTAENLSLSAQLVPGLRKRRVGIVTNDFHLYRSLLIARKQGFQRVWGVPAASTPENLPVNLARECFALIKNRIQGNL
;
A
#
# COMPACT_ATOMS: atom_id res chain seq x y z
N MET A 1 20.23 -41.75 -0.21
CA MET A 1 20.31 -40.40 0.41
C MET A 1 20.02 -39.28 -0.59
N THR A 2 20.55 -39.32 -1.81
CA THR A 2 20.37 -38.27 -2.85
C THR A 2 18.91 -38.02 -3.28
N THR A 3 18.08 -39.06 -3.46
CA THR A 3 16.66 -38.92 -3.85
C THR A 3 15.78 -38.27 -2.78
N LEU A 4 16.09 -38.48 -1.49
CA LEU A 4 15.36 -37.85 -0.38
C LEU A 4 15.66 -36.34 -0.28
N PHE A 5 16.91 -35.95 -0.53
CA PHE A 5 17.31 -34.52 -0.62
C PHE A 5 16.74 -33.81 -1.86
N LEU A 6 16.61 -34.53 -2.99
CA LEU A 6 16.05 -33.98 -4.24
C LEU A 6 14.57 -33.59 -4.11
N LEU A 7 13.81 -34.24 -3.23
CA LEU A 7 12.39 -33.92 -2.98
C LEU A 7 12.18 -32.98 -1.78
N ALA A 8 13.08 -33.00 -0.79
CA ALA A 8 12.97 -32.18 0.41
C ALA A 8 13.13 -30.67 0.13
N ALA A 9 14.06 -30.28 -0.75
CA ALA A 9 14.31 -28.87 -1.05
C ALA A 9 13.15 -28.19 -1.81
N PRO A 10 12.58 -28.77 -2.88
CA PRO A 10 11.37 -28.23 -3.53
C PRO A 10 10.19 -28.13 -2.57
N LEU A 11 9.99 -29.16 -1.73
CA LEU A 11 8.92 -29.16 -0.72
C LEU A 11 9.11 -28.02 0.28
N ALA A 12 10.32 -27.79 0.79
CA ALA A 12 10.62 -26.69 1.70
C ALA A 12 10.33 -25.32 1.07
N VAL A 13 10.67 -25.12 -0.20
CA VAL A 13 10.36 -23.87 -0.94
C VAL A 13 8.86 -23.67 -1.06
N VAL A 14 8.11 -24.71 -1.43
CA VAL A 14 6.63 -24.65 -1.51
C VAL A 14 6.03 -24.32 -0.16
N LEU A 15 6.47 -24.98 0.92
CA LEU A 15 5.99 -24.71 2.27
C LEU A 15 6.30 -23.27 2.71
N ALA A 16 7.50 -22.77 2.42
CA ALA A 16 7.90 -21.39 2.73
C ALA A 16 7.04 -20.36 1.96
N TYR A 17 6.78 -20.61 0.67
CA TYR A 17 5.90 -19.77 -0.16
C TYR A 17 4.46 -19.76 0.38
N CYS A 18 3.91 -20.92 0.73
CA CYS A 18 2.58 -21.04 1.33
C CYS A 18 2.50 -20.29 2.66
N ALA A 19 3.49 -20.48 3.54
CA ALA A 19 3.56 -19.78 4.82
C ALA A 19 3.63 -18.25 4.65
N ALA A 20 4.51 -17.77 3.76
CA ALA A 20 4.63 -16.34 3.43
C ALA A 20 3.31 -15.77 2.88
N SER A 21 2.66 -16.50 1.97
CA SER A 21 1.36 -16.12 1.39
C SER A 21 0.27 -16.02 2.46
N ILE A 22 0.21 -16.96 3.40
CA ILE A 22 -0.73 -16.91 4.53
C ILE A 22 -0.48 -15.67 5.40
N ILE A 23 0.78 -15.36 5.71
CA ILE A 23 1.15 -14.17 6.51
C ILE A 23 0.73 -12.88 5.78
N ILE A 24 1.03 -12.80 4.49
CA ILE A 24 0.66 -11.65 3.65
C ILE A 24 -0.86 -11.47 3.64
N MET A 25 -1.61 -12.52 3.35
CA MET A 25 -3.07 -12.46 3.27
C MET A 25 -3.74 -12.17 4.62
N ARG A 26 -3.12 -12.55 5.75
CA ARG A 26 -3.61 -12.18 7.08
C ARG A 26 -3.57 -10.68 7.31
N ALA A 27 -2.53 -9.99 6.86
CA ALA A 27 -2.47 -8.52 6.94
C ALA A 27 -3.58 -7.85 6.10
N GLY A 28 -3.91 -8.44 4.96
CA GLY A 28 -4.99 -8.01 4.07
C GLY A 28 -6.42 -8.14 4.65
N ARG A 29 -6.58 -8.81 5.79
CA ARG A 29 -7.87 -8.96 6.51
C ARG A 29 -7.96 -8.09 7.77
N SER A 30 -7.11 -7.07 7.87
CA SER A 30 -7.11 -6.16 9.02
C SER A 30 -8.33 -5.24 8.97
N THR A 31 -8.98 -5.06 10.12
CA THR A 31 -9.98 -4.02 10.31
C THR A 31 -9.27 -2.77 10.83
N PRO A 32 -9.33 -1.63 10.15
CA PRO A 32 -8.74 -0.40 10.64
C PRO A 32 -9.52 0.11 11.87
N PRO A 33 -8.86 0.79 12.82
CA PRO A 33 -9.56 1.52 13.88
C PRO A 33 -10.44 2.65 13.30
N GLU A 34 -11.49 3.03 14.01
CA GLU A 34 -12.42 4.12 13.63
C GLU A 34 -11.87 5.54 13.95
N ASP A 35 -10.65 5.65 14.49
CA ASP A 35 -10.07 6.91 14.96
C ASP A 35 -8.72 7.22 14.29
N LEU A 36 -8.53 6.79 13.05
CA LEU A 36 -7.37 7.21 12.25
C LEU A 36 -7.45 8.72 11.93
N GLU A 37 -6.36 9.44 12.20
CA GLU A 37 -6.23 10.86 11.91
C GLU A 37 -5.83 11.10 10.45
N TYR A 38 -5.00 10.21 9.89
CA TYR A 38 -4.50 10.31 8.52
C TYR A 38 -4.59 8.97 7.80
N LEU A 39 -4.90 9.02 6.51
CA LEU A 39 -4.76 7.90 5.58
C LEU A 39 -3.67 8.20 4.57
N ILE A 40 -2.61 7.39 4.52
CA ILE A 40 -1.66 7.41 3.40
C ILE A 40 -2.17 6.45 2.33
N VAL A 41 -2.65 6.99 1.22
CA VAL A 41 -3.13 6.21 0.07
C VAL A 41 -1.97 6.02 -0.90
N LEU A 42 -1.49 4.78 -1.00
CA LEU A 42 -0.37 4.45 -1.87
C LEU A 42 -0.84 4.36 -3.33
N GLY A 43 -0.09 4.96 -4.24
CA GLY A 43 -0.36 4.87 -5.67
C GLY A 43 -0.10 3.50 -6.29
N ALA A 44 -0.69 3.27 -7.47
CA ALA A 44 -0.80 1.97 -8.13
C ALA A 44 -1.03 2.10 -9.64
N MET A 45 -0.30 3.01 -10.26
CA MET A 45 -0.32 3.37 -11.66
C MET A 45 -1.58 4.10 -12.12
N VAL A 46 -1.37 5.08 -13.01
CA VAL A 46 -2.37 5.81 -13.79
C VAL A 46 -2.29 5.35 -15.25
N ARG A 47 -3.43 5.24 -15.91
CA ARG A 47 -3.48 4.83 -17.32
C ARG A 47 -3.13 6.02 -18.24
N PRO A 48 -2.75 5.76 -19.51
CA PRO A 48 -2.45 6.84 -20.46
C PRO A 48 -3.60 7.83 -20.71
N ASP A 49 -4.85 7.43 -20.44
CA ASP A 49 -6.03 8.30 -20.48
C ASP A 49 -6.22 9.17 -19.23
N GLY A 50 -5.25 9.15 -18.29
CA GLY A 50 -5.28 9.92 -17.05
C GLY A 50 -6.13 9.30 -15.94
N LEU A 51 -6.77 8.15 -16.19
CA LEU A 51 -7.65 7.51 -15.22
C LEU A 51 -6.89 6.51 -14.32
N PRO A 52 -7.29 6.37 -13.05
CA PRO A 52 -6.75 5.33 -12.17
C PRO A 52 -6.89 3.93 -12.78
N THR A 53 -5.86 3.10 -12.63
CA THR A 53 -5.99 1.67 -12.93
C THR A 53 -7.02 1.00 -12.01
N ARG A 54 -7.42 -0.23 -12.32
CA ARG A 54 -8.34 -0.99 -11.45
C ARG A 54 -7.78 -1.15 -10.03
N ALA A 55 -6.47 -1.38 -9.89
CA ALA A 55 -5.83 -1.50 -8.58
C ALA A 55 -5.85 -0.18 -7.81
N LEU A 56 -5.52 0.94 -8.48
CA LEU A 56 -5.56 2.27 -7.88
C LEU A 56 -6.99 2.68 -7.49
N ARG A 57 -7.97 2.41 -8.35
CA ARG A 57 -9.39 2.64 -8.05
C ARG A 57 -9.86 1.91 -6.80
N TYR A 58 -9.48 0.65 -6.58
CA TYR A 58 -9.85 -0.05 -5.35
C TYR A 58 -9.27 0.61 -4.09
N ARG A 59 -8.04 1.14 -4.16
CA ARG A 59 -7.44 1.90 -3.05
C ARG A 59 -8.21 3.19 -2.79
N LEU A 60 -8.56 3.90 -3.85
CA LEU A 60 -9.34 5.13 -3.78
C LEU A 60 -10.75 4.89 -3.21
N GLU A 61 -11.40 3.78 -3.58
CA GLU A 61 -12.70 3.40 -3.03
C GLU A 61 -12.62 3.08 -1.54
N ALA A 62 -11.60 2.32 -1.11
CA ALA A 62 -11.37 2.03 0.31
C ALA A 62 -11.09 3.31 1.11
N ALA A 63 -10.23 4.21 0.58
CA ALA A 63 -9.95 5.49 1.19
C ALA A 63 -11.22 6.36 1.30
N ARG A 64 -11.99 6.47 0.21
CA ARG A 64 -13.23 7.26 0.18
C ARG A 64 -14.26 6.73 1.18
N SER A 65 -14.43 5.41 1.29
CA SER A 65 -15.34 4.81 2.27
C SER A 65 -14.98 5.23 3.69
N TYR A 66 -13.70 5.09 4.06
CA TYR A 66 -13.23 5.49 5.36
C TYR A 66 -13.41 7.01 5.60
N LEU A 67 -13.03 7.86 4.64
CA LEU A 67 -13.13 9.32 4.77
C LEU A 67 -14.56 9.84 4.87
N ALA A 68 -15.53 9.12 4.30
CA ALA A 68 -16.95 9.46 4.38
C ALA A 68 -17.53 9.21 5.78
N GLU A 69 -17.11 8.13 6.43
CA GLU A 69 -17.51 7.78 7.80
C GLU A 69 -16.75 8.62 8.85
N HIS A 70 -15.56 9.11 8.49
CA HIS A 70 -14.64 9.79 9.40
C HIS A 70 -14.32 11.21 8.90
N PRO A 71 -15.19 12.21 9.15
CA PRO A 71 -15.07 13.54 8.54
C PRO A 71 -13.82 14.33 8.98
N THR A 72 -13.17 13.95 10.08
CA THR A 72 -11.95 14.58 10.58
C THR A 72 -10.67 13.97 10.02
N ALA A 73 -10.74 12.79 9.37
CA ALA A 73 -9.57 12.13 8.81
C ALA A 73 -9.06 12.85 7.55
N ILE A 74 -7.75 12.93 7.37
CA ILE A 74 -7.11 13.57 6.21
C ILE A 74 -6.46 12.50 5.32
N ALA A 75 -6.67 12.58 4.01
CA ALA A 75 -6.00 11.73 3.03
C ALA A 75 -4.67 12.37 2.61
N ILE A 76 -3.60 11.58 2.63
CA ILE A 76 -2.33 11.88 1.99
C ILE A 76 -2.23 10.91 0.80
N VAL A 77 -2.48 11.41 -0.41
CA VAL A 77 -2.38 10.61 -1.63
C VAL A 77 -0.94 10.68 -2.13
N SER A 78 -0.28 9.52 -2.20
CA SER A 78 1.18 9.43 -2.34
C SER A 78 1.58 8.52 -3.49
N GLY A 79 2.24 9.12 -4.48
CA GLY A 79 2.75 8.47 -5.68
C GLY A 79 3.18 9.49 -6.73
N GLY A 80 4.40 9.36 -7.21
CA GLY A 80 4.97 10.18 -8.29
C GLY A 80 4.40 9.86 -9.68
N GLN A 81 5.06 10.36 -10.71
CA GLN A 81 4.66 10.17 -12.11
C GLN A 81 5.53 9.10 -12.76
N GLY A 82 4.90 8.03 -13.25
CA GLY A 82 5.55 7.05 -14.11
C GLY A 82 5.90 7.62 -15.49
N SER A 83 6.88 7.03 -16.18
CA SER A 83 7.30 7.50 -17.52
C SER A 83 6.17 7.47 -18.56
N ASP A 84 5.23 6.54 -18.39
CA ASP A 84 4.10 6.33 -19.31
C ASP A 84 2.80 6.99 -18.80
N GLU A 85 2.89 7.80 -17.74
CA GLU A 85 1.73 8.42 -17.10
C GLU A 85 1.62 9.90 -17.47
N PRO A 86 0.43 10.42 -17.78
CA PRO A 86 0.26 11.82 -18.17
C PRO A 86 0.36 12.80 -16.99
N VAL A 87 0.16 12.31 -15.76
CA VAL A 87 0.19 13.06 -14.50
C VAL A 87 0.73 12.16 -13.40
N SER A 88 1.12 12.73 -12.26
CA SER A 88 1.47 11.93 -11.08
C SER A 88 0.26 11.14 -10.56
N GLU A 89 0.53 9.98 -9.98
CA GLU A 89 -0.48 9.17 -9.31
C GLU A 89 -1.21 9.99 -8.24
N ALA A 90 -0.49 10.80 -7.46
CA ALA A 90 -1.06 11.68 -6.45
C ALA A 90 -2.06 12.71 -7.01
N ALA A 91 -1.75 13.33 -8.15
CA ALA A 91 -2.66 14.29 -8.80
C ALA A 91 -3.94 13.60 -9.28
N ALA A 92 -3.82 12.45 -9.93
CA ALA A 92 -4.97 11.65 -10.37
C ALA A 92 -5.82 11.18 -9.18
N MET A 93 -5.19 10.73 -8.10
CA MET A 93 -5.87 10.31 -6.87
C MET A 93 -6.64 11.46 -6.21
N ALA A 94 -6.03 12.65 -6.11
CA ALA A 94 -6.67 13.82 -5.51
C ALA A 94 -7.90 14.27 -6.30
N CYS A 95 -7.79 14.37 -7.62
CA CYS A 95 -8.91 14.69 -8.50
C CYS A 95 -10.04 13.67 -8.34
N TRP A 96 -9.71 12.37 -8.37
CA TRP A 96 -10.71 11.31 -8.28
C TRP A 96 -11.51 11.34 -6.97
N LEU A 97 -10.84 11.63 -5.83
CA LEU A 97 -11.48 11.74 -4.52
C LEU A 97 -12.33 13.01 -4.41
N ALA A 98 -11.82 14.14 -4.90
CA ALA A 98 -12.53 15.42 -4.90
C ALA A 98 -13.82 15.34 -5.73
N ASP A 99 -13.75 14.75 -6.92
CA ASP A 99 -14.91 14.50 -7.80
C ASP A 99 -16.00 13.62 -7.14
N ARG A 100 -15.66 12.93 -6.04
CA ARG A 100 -16.56 12.04 -5.30
C ARG A 100 -16.87 12.52 -3.89
N GLY A 101 -16.72 13.83 -3.66
CA GLY A 101 -17.21 14.51 -2.47
C GLY A 101 -16.26 14.51 -1.27
N VAL A 102 -15.00 14.09 -1.43
CA VAL A 102 -13.98 14.33 -0.41
C VAL A 102 -13.51 15.78 -0.56
N GLY A 103 -13.71 16.60 0.47
CA GLY A 103 -13.27 18.00 0.45
C GLY A 103 -11.77 18.12 0.14
N SER A 104 -11.41 19.00 -0.80
CA SER A 104 -10.02 19.18 -1.25
C SER A 104 -9.07 19.60 -0.12
N GLU A 105 -9.58 20.30 0.89
CA GLU A 105 -8.86 20.68 2.11
C GLU A 105 -8.45 19.48 2.97
N ARG A 106 -9.09 18.32 2.77
CA ARG A 106 -8.76 17.05 3.42
C ARG A 106 -7.84 16.16 2.59
N ILE A 107 -7.32 16.65 1.47
CA ILE A 107 -6.44 15.90 0.58
C ILE A 107 -5.09 16.60 0.47
N ILE A 108 -4.05 15.94 0.94
CA ILE A 108 -2.65 16.33 0.80
C ILE A 108 -2.02 15.47 -0.31
N GLN A 109 -1.29 16.09 -1.23
CA GLN A 109 -0.64 15.38 -2.33
C GLN A 109 0.86 15.23 -2.07
N GLU A 110 1.37 14.02 -2.27
CA GLU A 110 2.79 13.70 -2.31
C GLU A 110 3.12 13.08 -3.68
N SER A 111 3.77 13.84 -4.56
CA SER A 111 3.92 13.50 -5.98
C SER A 111 5.36 13.23 -6.44
N ALA A 112 6.29 12.97 -5.52
CA ALA A 112 7.71 12.81 -5.84
C ALA A 112 8.23 11.36 -5.66
N SER A 113 7.50 10.53 -4.94
CA SER A 113 7.84 9.15 -4.65
C SER A 113 7.83 8.21 -5.86
N THR A 114 8.78 7.26 -5.89
CA THR A 114 8.85 6.18 -6.90
C THR A 114 8.82 4.79 -6.26
N THR A 115 8.87 4.71 -4.93
CA THR A 115 8.85 3.47 -4.18
C THR A 115 7.90 3.55 -2.98
N THR A 116 7.45 2.40 -2.47
CA THR A 116 6.67 2.34 -1.22
C THR A 116 7.39 2.99 -0.04
N ALA A 117 8.72 2.88 0.04
CA ALA A 117 9.49 3.49 1.10
C ALA A 117 9.51 5.03 0.99
N GLU A 118 9.63 5.55 -0.23
CA GLU A 118 9.53 6.99 -0.50
C GLU A 118 8.13 7.52 -0.26
N ASN A 119 7.08 6.78 -0.67
CA ASN A 119 5.69 7.16 -0.38
C ASN A 119 5.53 7.50 1.11
N LEU A 120 5.98 6.60 1.98
CA LEU A 120 5.86 6.75 3.42
C LEU A 120 6.79 7.83 3.99
N SER A 121 8.02 7.91 3.51
CA SER A 121 9.01 8.84 4.05
C SER A 121 8.73 10.29 3.65
N LEU A 122 8.30 10.52 2.41
CA LEU A 122 7.92 11.83 1.87
C LEU A 122 6.56 12.27 2.42
N SER A 123 5.57 11.38 2.52
CA SER A 123 4.30 11.69 3.19
C SER A 123 4.51 12.18 4.63
N ALA A 124 5.45 11.56 5.35
CA ALA A 124 5.79 11.96 6.71
C ALA A 124 6.55 13.29 6.83
N GLN A 125 7.07 13.83 5.72
CA GLN A 125 7.67 15.17 5.68
C GLN A 125 6.61 16.27 5.48
N LEU A 126 5.49 15.95 4.84
CA LEU A 126 4.40 16.90 4.60
C LEU A 126 3.63 17.26 5.86
N VAL A 127 3.60 16.37 6.86
CA VAL A 127 2.84 16.57 8.11
C VAL A 127 3.77 16.43 9.32
N PRO A 128 4.04 17.53 10.07
CA PRO A 128 4.87 17.47 11.26
C PRO A 128 4.36 16.45 12.29
N GLY A 129 5.26 15.54 12.68
CA GLY A 129 4.95 14.51 13.67
C GLY A 129 4.04 13.38 13.18
N LEU A 130 3.78 13.25 11.87
CA LEU A 130 2.90 12.21 11.29
C LEU A 130 3.19 10.80 11.83
N ARG A 131 4.46 10.46 12.00
CA ARG A 131 4.91 9.14 12.50
C ARG A 131 4.39 8.80 13.91
N LYS A 132 4.00 9.79 14.71
CA LYS A 132 3.42 9.63 16.06
C LYS A 132 1.89 9.65 16.05
N ARG A 133 1.28 10.10 14.95
CA ARG A 133 -0.16 10.17 14.73
C ARG A 133 -0.74 8.79 14.42
N ARG A 134 -2.07 8.70 14.48
CA ARG A 134 -2.79 7.50 14.07
C ARG A 134 -2.94 7.45 12.56
N VAL A 135 -2.17 6.57 11.91
CA VAL A 135 -2.08 6.52 10.44
C VAL A 135 -2.62 5.19 9.89
N GLY A 136 -3.53 5.27 8.93
CA GLY A 136 -3.90 4.15 8.07
C GLY A 136 -3.07 4.14 6.79
N ILE A 137 -2.59 2.99 6.37
CA ILE A 137 -2.01 2.80 5.04
C ILE A 137 -3.05 2.12 4.15
N VAL A 138 -3.51 2.82 3.12
CA VAL A 138 -4.46 2.29 2.15
C VAL A 138 -3.69 1.71 0.97
N THR A 139 -3.79 0.40 0.79
CA THR A 139 -3.22 -0.31 -0.36
C THR A 139 -3.97 -1.64 -0.60
N ASN A 140 -3.70 -2.32 -1.71
CA ASN A 140 -4.33 -3.61 -1.97
C ASN A 140 -3.91 -4.65 -0.91
N ASP A 141 -4.84 -5.52 -0.53
CA ASP A 141 -4.71 -6.55 0.51
C ASP A 141 -3.36 -7.30 0.51
N PHE A 142 -2.90 -7.78 -0.65
CA PHE A 142 -1.64 -8.51 -0.78
C PHE A 142 -0.40 -7.63 -0.49
N HIS A 143 -0.50 -6.31 -0.62
CA HIS A 143 0.62 -5.37 -0.46
C HIS A 143 0.69 -4.76 0.95
N LEU A 144 -0.33 -4.99 1.79
CA LEU A 144 -0.40 -4.40 3.12
C LEU A 144 0.72 -4.85 4.05
N TYR A 145 1.04 -6.15 4.05
CA TYR A 145 2.05 -6.71 4.95
C TYR A 145 3.40 -5.99 4.80
N ARG A 146 3.90 -5.90 3.56
CA ARG A 146 5.17 -5.23 3.26
C ARG A 146 5.12 -3.74 3.57
N SER A 147 4.03 -3.07 3.20
CA SER A 147 3.87 -1.63 3.45
C SER A 147 3.91 -1.29 4.94
N LEU A 148 3.26 -2.11 5.79
CA LEU A 148 3.27 -1.95 7.24
C LEU A 148 4.64 -2.21 7.86
N LEU A 149 5.40 -3.20 7.36
CA LEU A 149 6.77 -3.43 7.83
C LEU A 149 7.68 -2.23 7.53
N ILE A 150 7.61 -1.68 6.31
CA ILE A 150 8.39 -0.50 5.91
C ILE A 150 8.02 0.69 6.80
N ALA A 151 6.71 0.94 7.02
CA ALA A 151 6.26 2.03 7.87
C ALA A 151 6.77 1.93 9.31
N ARG A 152 6.67 0.74 9.92
CA ARG A 152 7.20 0.51 11.27
C ARG A 152 8.71 0.73 11.33
N LYS A 153 9.46 0.26 10.33
CA LYS A 153 10.90 0.50 10.24
C LYS A 153 11.23 1.98 10.14
N GLN A 154 10.42 2.76 9.42
CA GLN A 154 10.56 4.21 9.32
C GLN A 154 10.05 4.98 10.56
N GLY A 155 9.69 4.29 11.64
CA GLY A 155 9.33 4.89 12.92
C GLY A 155 7.86 5.30 13.06
N PHE A 156 6.96 4.83 12.19
CA PHE A 156 5.52 4.98 12.43
C PHE A 156 5.10 4.14 13.63
N GLN A 157 4.68 4.80 14.71
CA GLN A 157 4.40 4.18 16.00
C GLN A 157 2.98 3.61 16.07
N ARG A 158 2.04 4.25 15.39
CA ARG A 158 0.59 3.94 15.43
C ARG A 158 0.08 3.81 14.00
N VAL A 159 0.40 2.67 13.38
CA VAL A 159 0.09 2.41 11.96
C VAL A 159 -0.74 1.14 11.77
N TRP A 160 -1.79 1.26 10.95
CA TRP A 160 -2.72 0.18 10.62
C TRP A 160 -2.90 0.04 9.12
N GLY A 161 -3.32 -1.14 8.68
CA GLY A 161 -3.71 -1.37 7.30
C GLY A 161 -5.16 -0.98 7.07
N VAL A 162 -5.43 -0.36 5.93
CA VAL A 162 -6.78 -0.18 5.38
C VAL A 162 -6.83 -0.98 4.08
N PRO A 163 -7.38 -2.21 4.10
CA PRO A 163 -7.30 -3.10 2.96
C PRO A 163 -8.20 -2.63 1.82
N ALA A 164 -7.60 -2.47 0.65
CA ALA A 164 -8.33 -2.39 -0.60
C ALA A 164 -8.41 -3.77 -1.25
N ALA A 165 -9.53 -4.04 -1.91
CA ALA A 165 -9.71 -5.29 -2.65
C ALA A 165 -8.63 -5.45 -3.74
N SER A 166 -8.35 -6.70 -4.12
CA SER A 166 -7.56 -7.05 -5.28
C SER A 166 -8.35 -7.93 -6.23
N THR A 167 -7.87 -8.06 -7.46
CA THR A 167 -8.46 -8.94 -8.47
C THR A 167 -8.00 -10.38 -8.24
N PRO A 168 -8.89 -11.35 -8.02
CA PRO A 168 -8.52 -12.74 -7.75
C PRO A 168 -7.62 -13.34 -8.83
N GLU A 169 -7.84 -12.98 -10.10
CA GLU A 169 -7.04 -13.47 -11.23
C GLU A 169 -5.54 -13.15 -11.09
N ASN A 170 -5.21 -11.98 -10.55
CA ASN A 170 -3.82 -11.53 -10.42
C ASN A 170 -3.20 -11.90 -9.06
N LEU A 171 -3.97 -12.47 -8.14
CA LEU A 171 -3.53 -12.73 -6.77
C LEU A 171 -2.30 -13.66 -6.70
N PRO A 172 -2.21 -14.78 -7.46
CA PRO A 172 -1.02 -15.65 -7.40
C PRO A 172 0.26 -14.93 -7.81
N VAL A 173 0.20 -14.16 -8.91
CA VAL A 173 1.33 -13.38 -9.42
C VAL A 173 1.72 -12.27 -8.44
N ASN A 174 0.74 -11.58 -7.86
CA ASN A 174 0.98 -10.55 -6.87
C ASN A 174 1.61 -11.10 -5.59
N LEU A 175 1.16 -12.26 -5.09
CA LEU A 175 1.75 -12.91 -3.92
C LEU A 175 3.18 -13.36 -4.17
N ALA A 176 3.46 -13.94 -5.34
CA ALA A 176 4.83 -14.27 -5.74
C ALA A 176 5.71 -13.02 -5.77
N ARG A 177 5.24 -11.95 -6.42
CA ARG A 177 5.94 -10.67 -6.46
C ARG A 177 6.22 -10.10 -5.06
N GLU A 178 5.26 -10.18 -4.14
CA GLU A 178 5.45 -9.71 -2.77
C GLU A 178 6.47 -10.56 -2.00
N CYS A 179 6.48 -11.88 -2.18
CA CYS A 179 7.51 -12.75 -1.58
C CYS A 179 8.92 -12.32 -2.02
N PHE A 180 9.13 -12.10 -3.32
CA PHE A 180 10.41 -11.60 -3.84
C PHE A 180 10.72 -10.18 -3.35
N ALA A 181 9.72 -9.30 -3.29
CA ALA A 181 9.91 -7.93 -2.83
C ALA A 181 10.31 -7.86 -1.34
N LEU A 182 9.78 -8.75 -0.49
CA LEU A 182 10.19 -8.87 0.91
C LEU A 182 11.67 -9.25 1.03
N ILE A 183 12.12 -10.22 0.24
CA ILE A 183 13.53 -10.64 0.22
C ILE A 183 14.42 -9.48 -0.26
N LYS A 184 14.06 -8.85 -1.40
CA LYS A 184 14.77 -7.69 -1.95
C LYS A 184 14.89 -6.56 -0.93
N ASN A 185 13.78 -6.17 -0.30
CA ASN A 185 13.77 -5.06 0.65
C ASN A 185 14.54 -5.39 1.95
N ARG A 186 14.58 -6.66 2.38
CA ARG A 186 15.44 -7.09 3.48
C ARG A 186 16.93 -6.93 3.13
N ILE A 187 17.34 -7.36 1.93
CA ILE A 187 18.73 -7.24 1.44
C ILE A 187 19.15 -5.77 1.33
N GLN A 188 18.24 -4.91 0.84
CA GLN A 188 18.50 -3.47 0.68
C GLN A 188 18.44 -2.68 2.00
N GLY A 189 18.15 -3.31 3.14
CA GLY A 189 18.02 -2.61 4.41
C GLY A 189 16.77 -1.73 4.50
N ASN A 190 15.72 -2.03 3.73
CA ASN A 190 14.40 -1.37 3.80
C ASN A 190 13.41 -2.11 4.73
N LEU A 191 13.76 -3.31 5.20
CA LEU A 191 13.02 -4.16 6.16
C LEU A 191 13.92 -4.74 7.26
#